data_AF-A0A9E1ZLQ5-F1
#
_entry.id   AF-A0A9E1ZLQ5-F1
#
_cell.length_a   1.000
_cell.length_b   1.000
_cell.length_c   1.000
_cell.angle_alpha   90.00
_cell.angle_beta   90.00
_cell.angle_gamma   90.00
#
_symmetry.space_group_name_H-M   'P 1'
#
loop_
_entity.id
_entity.type
_entity.pdbx_description
1 polymer ?
#
loop_
_entity_poly.entity_id
_entity_poly.type
_entity_poly.pdbx_seq_one_letter_code
_entity_poly.pdbx_strand_id
1 'polypeptide(L)' 'PEKGQDNVAMTKLIAKVLGVPDGDVAIVAGETGRDKLISILSLDAASVTKRLRAHIG' A
#
# COMPACT_ATOMS: atom_id res chain seq x y z
N PRO A 1 -4.97 -2.16 17.75
CA PRO A 1 -5.29 -2.18 16.31
C PRO A 1 -6.62 -2.91 16.06
N GLU A 2 -7.70 -2.16 15.85
CA GLU A 2 -9.00 -2.72 15.48
C GLU A 2 -8.90 -3.21 14.03
N LYS A 3 -9.04 -4.53 13.84
CA LYS A 3 -8.63 -5.34 12.68
C LYS A 3 -9.08 -4.90 11.26
N GLY A 4 -9.72 -3.74 11.08
CA GLY A 4 -10.11 -3.22 9.76
C GLY A 4 -9.87 -1.72 9.53
N GLN A 5 -9.95 -0.85 10.55
CA GLN A 5 -9.74 0.59 10.36
C GLN A 5 -8.29 0.91 9.99
N ASP A 6 -7.34 0.18 10.59
CA ASP A 6 -5.92 0.33 10.30
C ASP A 6 -5.58 -0.09 8.86
N ASN A 7 -6.30 -1.08 8.31
CA ASN A 7 -6.06 -1.57 6.95
C ASN A 7 -6.51 -0.56 5.90
N VAL A 8 -7.70 0.02 6.08
CA VAL A 8 -8.22 1.06 5.17
C VAL A 8 -7.37 2.32 5.21
N ALA A 9 -6.94 2.75 6.41
CA ALA A 9 -6.05 3.90 6.54
C ALA A 9 -4.69 3.63 5.86
N MET A 10 -4.16 2.41 6.01
CA MET A 10 -2.90 2.02 5.39
C MET A 10 -2.98 1.98 3.86
N THR A 11 -4.02 1.36 3.27
CA THR A 11 -4.14 1.29 1.80
C THR A 11 -4.32 2.68 1.20
N LYS A 12 -5.09 3.56 1.84
CA LYS A 12 -5.23 4.97 1.44
C LYS A 12 -3.91 5.74 1.52
N LEU A 13 -3.15 5.54 2.60
CA LEU A 13 -1.84 6.17 2.73
C LEU A 13 -0.90 5.73 1.60
N ILE A 14 -0.85 4.43 1.32
CA ILE A 14 -0.01 3.87 0.26
C ILE A 14 -0.45 4.37 -1.11
N ALA A 15 -1.76 4.38 -1.40
CA ALA A 15 -2.30 4.93 -2.65
C ALA A 15 -1.88 6.38 -2.85
N LYS A 16 -1.97 7.20 -1.79
CA LYS A 16 -1.53 8.60 -1.80
C LYS A 16 -0.03 8.75 -2.04
N VAL A 17 0.82 7.99 -1.33
CA VAL A 17 2.28 8.04 -1.49
C VAL A 17 2.70 7.62 -2.90
N LEU A 18 2.03 6.60 -3.43
CA LEU A 18 2.30 6.09 -4.77
C LEU A 18 1.62 6.90 -5.86
N GLY A 19 0.70 7.82 -5.55
CA GLY A 19 -0.03 8.60 -6.55
C GLY A 19 -0.87 7.74 -7.48
N VAL A 20 -1.58 6.74 -6.94
CA VAL A 20 -2.48 5.83 -7.66
C VAL A 20 -3.88 5.90 -7.08
N PRO A 21 -4.93 5.50 -7.84
CA PRO A 21 -6.28 5.31 -7.31
C PRO A 21 -6.32 4.36 -6.10
N ASP A 22 -7.17 4.66 -5.11
CA ASP A 22 -7.39 3.80 -3.93
C ASP A 22 -7.77 2.36 -4.32
N GLY A 23 -8.57 2.20 -5.38
CA GLY A 23 -9.03 0.90 -5.88
C GLY A 23 -7.91 0.02 -6.45
N ASP A 24 -6.73 0.60 -6.72
CA ASP A 24 -5.59 -0.14 -7.28
C ASP A 24 -4.67 -0.71 -6.21
N VAL A 25 -4.94 -0.42 -4.92
CA VAL A 25 -4.13 -0.89 -3.78
C VAL A 25 -4.97 -1.83 -2.93
N ALA A 26 -4.52 -3.08 -2.80
CA ALA A 26 -5.21 -4.09 -2.01
C ALA A 26 -4.24 -4.88 -1.14
N ILE A 27 -4.63 -5.19 0.11
CA ILE A 27 -3.93 -6.18 0.91
C ILE A 27 -4.40 -7.55 0.43
N VAL A 28 -3.46 -8.42 0.08
CA VAL A 28 -3.77 -9.78 -0.40
C VAL A 28 -3.35 -10.86 0.58
N ALA A 29 -2.53 -10.52 1.59
CA ALA A 29 -2.20 -11.40 2.71
C ALA A 29 -1.74 -10.62 3.94
N GLY A 30 -1.87 -11.23 5.12
CA GLY A 30 -1.31 -10.70 6.37
C GLY A 30 -2.13 -9.60 7.03
N GLU A 31 -3.43 -9.46 6.72
CA GLU A 31 -4.28 -8.39 7.27
C GLU A 31 -4.20 -8.21 8.79
N THR A 32 -4.07 -9.30 9.55
CA THR A 32 -3.92 -9.28 11.01
C THR A 32 -2.46 -9.48 11.49
N GLY A 33 -1.53 -9.65 10.55
CA GLY A 33 -0.10 -9.86 10.83
C GLY A 33 0.69 -8.56 10.81
N ARG A 34 1.93 -8.64 11.32
CA ARG A 34 2.91 -7.54 11.23
C ARG A 34 3.33 -7.31 9.77
N ASP A 35 3.59 -8.40 9.06
CA ASP A 35 3.97 -8.37 7.66
C ASP A 35 2.72 -8.48 6.79
N LYS A 36 2.61 -7.59 5.81
CA LYS A 36 1.46 -7.47 4.91
C LYS A 36 1.93 -7.55 3.47
N LEU A 37 1.23 -8.33 2.66
CA LEU A 37 1.46 -8.41 1.23
C LEU A 37 0.42 -7.53 0.53
N ILE A 38 0.90 -6.60 -0.29
CA ILE A 38 0.08 -5.59 -0.93
C ILE A 38 0.24 -5.71 -2.45
N SER A 39 -0.88 -5.76 -3.15
CA SER A 39 -0.95 -5.72 -4.61
C SER A 39 -1.21 -4.29 -5.08
N ILE A 40 -0.54 -3.90 -6.16
CA ILE A 40 -0.69 -2.61 -6.82
C ILE A 40 -0.90 -2.87 -8.31
N LEU A 41 -2.05 -2.49 -8.87
CA LEU A 41 -2.41 -2.83 -10.26
C LEU A 41 -1.81 -1.87 -11.29
N SER A 42 -1.75 -0.57 -10.97
CA SER A 42 -1.47 0.49 -11.96
C SER A 42 -0.02 0.92 -12.06
N LEU A 43 0.89 0.24 -11.36
CA LEU A 43 2.32 0.55 -11.39
C LEU A 43 3.15 -0.71 -11.50
N ASP A 44 4.24 -0.61 -12.26
CA ASP A 44 5.29 -1.61 -12.26
C ASP A 44 6.15 -1.54 -10.98
N ALA A 45 6.87 -2.61 -10.68
CA ALA A 45 7.69 -2.74 -9.48
C ALA A 45 8.81 -1.69 -9.36
N ALA A 46 9.39 -1.24 -10.48
CA ALA A 46 10.45 -0.24 -10.48
C ALA A 46 9.88 1.14 -10.12
N SER A 47 8.73 1.50 -10.69
CA SER A 47 7.98 2.72 -10.37
C SER A 47 7.57 2.77 -8.90
N VAL A 48 7.06 1.67 -8.36
CA VAL A 48 6.72 1.55 -6.92
C VAL A 48 7.96 1.77 -6.06
N THR A 49 9.05 1.06 -6.35
CA THR A 49 10.30 1.17 -5.58
C THR A 49 10.86 2.59 -5.59
N LYS A 50 10.84 3.26 -6.76
CA LYS A 50 11.30 4.65 -6.91
C LYS A 50 10.47 5.61 -6.05
N ARG A 51 9.14 5.51 -6.12
CA ARG A 51 8.23 6.41 -5.38
C ARG A 51 8.32 6.19 -3.87
N LEU A 52 8.40 4.94 -3.41
CA LEU A 52 8.59 4.64 -2.00
C LEU A 52 9.91 5.19 -1.46
N ARG A 53 11.02 4.96 -2.16
CA ARG A 53 12.34 5.48 -1.73
C ARG A 53 12.37 7.00 -1.61
N ALA A 54 11.71 7.71 -2.53
CA ALA A 54 11.60 9.16 -2.48
C ALA A 54 10.78 9.69 -1.28
N HIS A 55 9.96 8.86 -0.65
CA HIS A 55 9.12 9.23 0.49
C HIS A 55 9.70 8.82 1.85
N ILE A 56 10.61 7.83 1.86
CA ILE A 56 11.26 7.29 3.07
C ILE A 56 12.67 7.89 3.24
N GLY A 57 13.20 8.55 2.21
CA GLY A 57 14.51 9.21 2.19
C GLY A 57 14.45 10.66 2.65
#